data_AF-A0A7J9I1X7-F1
#
_entry.id   AF-A0A7J9I1X7-F1
#
_cell.length_a   1.000
_cell.length_b   1.000
_cell.length_c   1.000
_cell.angle_alpha   90.00
_cell.angle_beta   90.00
_cell.angle_gamma   90.00
#
_symmetry.space_group_name_H-M   'P 1'
#
loop_
_entity.id
_entity.type
_entity.pdbx_description
1 polymer ?
#
loop_
_entity_poly.entity_id
_entity_poly.type
_entity_poly.pdbx_seq_one_letter_code
_entity_poly.pdbx_strand_id
1 'polypeptide(L)' 'ADEEPVDQKKLLESICQSNCAKPKNGYEECVKRISGDDTGTMHCTGQYFDYLA' A
#
# COMPACT_ATOMS: atom_id res chain seq x y z
N ALA A 1 29.99 -2.65 17.47
CA ALA A 1 28.83 -1.77 17.20
C ALA A 1 28.17 -2.36 15.99
N ASP A 2 27.15 -3.17 16.22
CA ASP A 2 26.41 -3.91 15.20
C ASP A 2 25.07 -3.19 15.02
N GLU A 3 25.11 -1.99 14.45
CA GLU A 3 23.88 -1.35 14.00
C GLU A 3 23.44 -2.01 12.69
N GLU A 4 22.22 -2.53 12.68
CA GLU A 4 21.66 -3.07 11.44
C GLU A 4 21.55 -1.96 10.38
N PRO A 5 21.90 -2.27 9.12
CA PRO A 5 21.79 -1.29 8.04
C PRO A 5 20.33 -0.85 7.86
N VAL A 6 20.12 0.47 7.84
CA VAL A 6 18.79 1.06 7.63
C VAL A 6 18.44 1.02 6.14
N ASP A 7 17.27 0.46 5.81
CA ASP A 7 16.67 0.56 4.48
C ASP A 7 16.14 1.99 4.26
N GLN A 8 16.93 2.79 3.55
CA GLN A 8 16.61 4.18 3.25
C GLN A 8 15.31 4.33 2.46
N LYS A 9 14.98 3.36 1.59
CA LYS A 9 13.74 3.40 0.83
C LYS A 9 12.54 3.26 1.75
N LYS A 10 12.54 2.27 2.65
CA LYS A 10 11.45 2.08 3.62
C LYS A 10 11.29 3.26 4.57
N LEU A 11 12.40 3.85 5.00
CA LEU A 11 12.36 5.05 5.85
C LEU A 11 11.64 6.20 5.14
N LEU A 12 12.02 6.48 3.89
CA LEU A 12 11.39 7.54 3.09
C LEU A 12 9.93 7.23 2.78
N GLU A 13 9.60 5.98 2.42
CA GLU A 13 8.22 5.54 2.20
C GLU A 13 7.35 5.75 3.45
N SER A 14 7.87 5.43 4.64
CA SER A 14 7.15 5.63 5.90
C SER A 14 6.91 7.11 6.21
N ILE A 15 7.87 7.99 5.89
CA ILE A 15 7.73 9.43 6.09
C ILE A 15 6.69 10.01 5.12
N CYS A 16 6.70 9.59 3.85
CA CYS A 16 5.77 10.07 2.83
C CYS A 16 4.35 9.49 2.94
N GLN A 17 4.13 8.47 3.77
CA GLN A 17 2.86 7.74 3.83
C GLN A 17 1.64 8.62 4.15
N SER A 18 1.81 9.66 4.97
CA SER A 18 0.75 10.61 5.30
C SER A 18 0.31 11.46 4.10
N ASN A 19 1.22 11.77 3.17
CA ASN A 19 0.92 12.51 1.96
C ASN A 19 0.06 11.70 0.98
N CYS A 20 0.17 10.37 1.04
CA CYS A 20 -0.53 9.42 0.17
C CYS A 20 -1.79 8.82 0.84
N ALA A 21 -2.34 9.46 1.89
CA ALA A 21 -3.45 8.89 2.67
C ALA A 21 -4.71 8.61 1.84
N LYS A 22 -5.05 9.49 0.89
CA LYS A 22 -6.24 9.33 0.04
C LYS A 22 -6.16 8.09 -0.87
N PRO A 23 -5.12 7.91 -1.71
CA PRO A 23 -5.03 6.70 -2.53
C PRO A 23 -4.82 5.44 -1.69
N LYS A 24 -4.11 5.52 -0.56
CA LYS A 24 -4.01 4.41 0.40
C LYS A 24 -5.39 3.96 0.90
N ASN A 25 -6.24 4.88 1.32
CA ASN A 25 -7.61 4.57 1.75
C ASN A 25 -8.42 3.96 0.61
N GLY A 26 -8.29 4.46 -0.62
CA GLY A 26 -8.94 3.87 -1.80
C GLY A 26 -8.54 2.42 -2.04
N TYR A 27 -7.27 2.10 -1.86
CA TYR A 27 -6.76 0.72 -1.92
C TYR A 27 -7.34 -0.15 -0.78
N GLU A 28 -7.33 0.34 0.46
CA GLU A 28 -7.87 -0.38 1.62
C GLU A 28 -9.37 -0.70 1.47
N GLU A 29 -10.17 0.24 0.98
CA GLU A 29 -11.59 0.03 0.69
C GLU A 29 -11.80 -1.00 -0.44
N CYS A 30 -10.93 -0.98 -1.46
CA CYS A 30 -10.96 -2.02 -2.49
C CYS A 30 -10.64 -3.41 -1.90
N VAL A 31 -9.63 -3.53 -1.04
CA VAL A 31 -9.27 -4.79 -0.37
C VAL A 31 -10.45 -5.33 0.44
N LYS A 32 -11.15 -4.49 1.20
CA LYS A 32 -12.37 -4.89 1.92
C LYS A 32 -13.45 -5.40 0.97
N ARG A 33 -13.68 -4.71 -0.15
CA ARG A 33 -14.68 -5.08 -1.16
C ARG A 33 -14.42 -6.46 -1.77
N ILE A 34 -13.16 -6.80 -2.03
CA ILE A 34 -12.79 -8.08 -2.65
C ILE A 34 -12.53 -9.21 -1.65
N SER A 35 -12.60 -8.94 -0.34
CA SER A 35 -12.27 -9.92 0.71
C SER A 35 -13.18 -11.16 0.73
N GLY A 36 -14.39 -11.07 0.17
CA GLY A 36 -15.32 -12.19 0.02
C GLY A 36 -15.30 -12.83 -1.36
N ASP A 37 -14.33 -12.51 -2.23
CA ASP A 37 -14.21 -13.13 -3.54
C ASP A 37 -13.48 -14.48 -3.47
N ASP A 38 -14.25 -15.56 -3.54
CA ASP A 38 -13.71 -16.92 -3.61
C ASP A 38 -13.28 -17.34 -5.03
N THR A 39 -13.59 -16.53 -6.05
CA THR A 39 -13.25 -16.83 -7.45
C THR A 39 -11.81 -16.46 -7.80
N GLY A 40 -11.22 -15.53 -7.03
CA GLY A 40 -9.89 -14.98 -7.29
C GLY A 40 -9.82 -14.09 -8.54
N THR A 41 -10.95 -13.57 -9.02
CA THR A 41 -11.03 -12.72 -10.22
C THR A 41 -11.07 -11.24 -9.89
N MET A 42 -11.44 -10.87 -8.66
CA MET A 42 -11.48 -9.50 -8.20
C MET A 42 -10.10 -9.03 -7.74
N HIS A 43 -9.67 -7.86 -8.22
CA HIS A 43 -8.35 -7.31 -7.94
C HIS A 43 -8.38 -5.79 -7.71
N CYS A 44 -7.38 -5.28 -6.99
CA CYS A 44 -7.25 -3.87 -6.63
C CYS A 44 -6.03 -3.19 -7.27
N THR A 45 -5.49 -3.76 -8.36
CA THR A 45 -4.22 -3.34 -8.97
C THR A 45 -4.22 -1.86 -9.39
N GLY A 46 -5.35 -1.33 -9.87
CA GLY A 46 -5.47 0.09 -10.20
C GLY A 46 -5.28 0.99 -8.98
N GLN A 47 -6.02 0.73 -7.90
CA GLN A 47 -5.89 1.51 -6.65
C GLN A 47 -4.51 1.33 -6.01
N TYR A 48 -3.89 0.17 -6.18
CA TYR A 48 -2.52 -0.07 -5.73
C TYR A 48 -1.52 0.80 -6.50
N PHE A 49 -1.65 0.91 -7.82
CA PHE A 49 -0.82 1.81 -8.62
C PHE A 49 -1.07 3.28 -8.29
N ASP A 50 -2.32 3.68 -8.02
CA ASP A 50 -2.64 5.04 -7.57
C ASP A 50 -2.00 5.37 -6.20
N TYR A 51 -1.84 4.37 -5.32
CA TYR A 51 -1.15 4.54 -4.02
C TYR A 51 0.37 4.62 -4.16
N LEU A 52 0.94 3.98 -5.17
CA LEU A 52 2.38 3.99 -5.44
C LEU A 52 2.85 5.15 -6.31
N ALA A 53 1.93 5.89 -6.94
CA ALA A 53 2.21 7.06 -7.76
C ALA A 53 2.65 8.27 -6.92
#